data_AF-A0A8H7LHX6-F1
#
_entry.id   AF-A0A8H7LHX6-F1
#
_cell.length_a   1.000
_cell.length_b   1.000
_cell.length_c   1.000
_cell.angle_alpha   90.00
_cell.angle_beta   90.00
_cell.angle_gamma   90.00
#
_symmetry.space_group_name_H-M   'P 1'
#
loop_
_entity.id
_entity.type
_entity.pdbx_description
1 polymer ?
#
loop_
_entity_poly.entity_id
_entity_poly.type
_entity_poly.pdbx_seq_one_letter_code
_entity_poly.pdbx_strand_id
1 'polypeptide(L)'
;MSLLLAPDQGTETASKRYQRFESCIYVASQSCSTKWTWDQFVMCFPTWVKEEASVAGEIRMQISKFMKDTLVKESSELLRLYEARAAIDALDEAIVEAKKRQVEEDNGNHKDEWKPDIDPRTAVRARVMPVLEKEQAELQKELDEASI
;
A
#
# COMPACT_ATOMS: atom_id res chain seq x y z
N MET A 1 10.32 -12.25 3.83
CA MET A 1 10.13 -12.54 5.26
C MET A 1 9.24 -11.41 5.79
N SER A 2 7.91 -11.55 5.72
CA SER A 2 6.97 -10.60 6.33
C SER A 2 7.03 -10.80 7.84
N LEU A 3 7.40 -9.75 8.57
CA LEU A 3 7.66 -9.81 10.01
C LEU A 3 6.64 -9.02 10.84
N LEU A 4 5.45 -8.78 10.30
CA LEU A 4 4.35 -8.11 10.98
C LEU A 4 3.03 -8.74 10.57
N LEU A 5 2.65 -9.83 11.22
CA LEU A 5 1.25 -10.27 11.24
C LEU A 5 0.99 -10.94 12.60
N ALA A 6 0.22 -10.25 13.44
CA ALA A 6 -0.69 -10.96 14.33
C ALA A 6 -1.79 -11.61 13.47
N PRO A 7 -2.30 -12.79 13.84
CA PRO A 7 -3.03 -13.65 12.94
C PRO A 7 -4.53 -13.33 13.00
N ASP A 8 -5.04 -12.46 12.14
CA ASP A 8 -6.43 -12.55 11.70
C ASP A 8 -6.67 -11.63 10.48
N GLN A 9 -6.41 -12.12 9.27
CA GLN A 9 -7.03 -11.69 8.01
C GLN A 9 -6.44 -12.57 6.90
N GLY A 10 -7.15 -13.66 6.55
CA GLY A 10 -7.07 -14.36 5.27
C GLY A 10 -5.71 -14.93 4.83
N THR A 11 -5.68 -16.20 4.48
CA THR A 11 -4.55 -16.91 3.87
C THR A 11 -4.23 -16.45 2.44
N GLU A 12 -4.33 -15.16 2.14
CA GLU A 12 -3.87 -14.57 0.87
C GLU A 12 -2.56 -13.84 1.10
N THR A 13 -1.58 -14.13 0.25
CA THR A 13 -0.30 -13.44 0.26
C THR A 13 -0.48 -12.00 -0.22
N ALA A 14 -0.07 -11.01 0.57
CA ALA A 14 -0.17 -9.59 0.21
C ALA A 14 0.47 -9.27 -1.14
N SER A 15 -0.02 -8.24 -1.83
CA SER A 15 0.55 -7.83 -3.13
C SER A 15 2.03 -7.47 -3.00
N LYS A 16 2.77 -7.57 -4.12
CA LYS A 16 4.17 -7.12 -4.17
C LYS A 16 4.30 -5.64 -3.83
N ARG A 17 3.28 -4.84 -4.15
CA ARG A 17 3.23 -3.41 -3.84
C ARG A 17 3.13 -3.17 -2.34
N TYR A 18 2.21 -3.86 -1.66
CA TYR A 18 2.09 -3.76 -0.21
C TYR A 18 3.38 -4.20 0.50
N GLN A 19 3.97 -5.32 0.08
CA GLN A 19 5.24 -5.80 0.65
C GLN A 19 6.38 -4.79 0.50
N ARG A 20 6.47 -4.10 -0.65
CA ARG A 20 7.45 -3.03 -0.85
C ARG A 20 7.16 -1.82 0.04
N PHE A 21 5.89 -1.43 0.13
CA PHE A 21 5.47 -0.31 0.95
C PHE A 21 5.79 -0.53 2.44
N GLU A 22 5.45 -1.70 2.98
CA GLU A 22 5.79 -2.11 4.34
C GLU A 22 7.31 -2.15 4.58
N SER A 23 8.07 -2.71 3.63
CA SER A 23 9.53 -2.74 3.70
C SER A 23 10.15 -1.33 3.74
N CYS A 24 9.63 -0.39 2.95
CA CYS A 24 10.09 1.00 2.97
C CYS A 24 9.86 1.66 4.33
N ILE A 25 8.73 1.40 4.99
CA ILE A 25 8.44 1.91 6.34
C ILE A 25 9.42 1.35 7.36
N TYR A 26 9.70 0.05 7.29
CA TYR A 26 10.69 -0.59 8.16
C TYR A 26 12.09 0.01 7.97
N VAL A 27 12.54 0.19 6.73
CA VAL A 27 13.84 0.79 6.40
C VAL A 27 13.89 2.23 6.90
N ALA A 28 12.84 3.03 6.68
CA ALA A 28 12.77 4.40 7.16
C ALA A 28 12.83 4.48 8.69
N SER A 29 12.10 3.60 9.39
CA SER A 29 12.10 3.52 10.87
C SER A 29 13.49 3.17 11.42
N GLN A 30 14.18 2.22 10.76
CA GLN A 30 15.56 1.87 11.08
C GLN A 30 16.49 3.07 10.84
N SER A 31 16.39 3.72 9.67
CA SER A 31 17.24 4.87 9.33
C SER A 31 17.07 6.02 10.31
N CYS A 32 15.84 6.40 10.66
CA CYS A 32 15.58 7.47 11.64
C CYS A 32 16.22 7.18 13.00
N SER A 33 16.20 5.91 13.42
CA SER A 33 16.70 5.49 14.72
C SER A 33 18.23 5.46 14.82
N THR A 34 18.93 5.35 13.68
CA THR A 34 20.40 5.24 13.64
C THR A 34 21.09 6.38 12.89
N LYS A 35 20.35 7.38 12.39
CA LYS A 35 20.91 8.50 11.60
C LYS A 35 21.85 9.38 12.41
N TRP A 36 21.61 9.48 13.71
CA TRP A 36 22.47 10.24 14.63
C TRP A 36 23.70 9.40 14.98
N THR A 37 24.90 9.96 14.80
CA THR A 37 26.16 9.25 15.03
C THR A 37 26.59 9.33 16.49
N TRP A 38 27.58 8.52 16.88
CA TRP A 38 28.20 8.64 18.20
C TRP A 38 28.79 10.04 18.40
N ASP A 39 29.52 10.56 17.41
CA ASP A 39 30.14 11.89 17.48
C ASP A 39 29.10 12.99 17.72
N GLN A 40 27.94 12.90 17.05
CA GLN A 40 26.83 13.83 17.28
C GLN A 40 26.27 13.75 18.70
N PHE A 41 26.23 12.55 19.27
CA PHE A 41 25.82 12.37 20.65
C PHE A 41 26.86 12.94 21.64
N VAL A 42 28.16 12.72 21.39
CA VAL A 42 29.24 13.29 22.21
C VAL A 42 29.23 14.81 22.18
N MET A 43 28.95 15.42 21.02
CA MET A 43 28.83 16.89 20.92
C MET A 43 27.72 17.45 21.80
N CYS A 44 26.62 16.72 21.98
CA CYS A 44 25.49 17.16 22.81
C CYS A 44 25.70 16.86 24.30
N PHE A 45 26.45 15.81 24.66
CA PHE A 45 26.66 15.36 26.04
C PHE A 45 28.16 15.18 26.39
N PRO A 46 29.01 16.22 26.21
CA PRO A 46 30.46 16.05 26.27
C PRO A 46 30.99 15.73 27.67
N THR A 47 30.40 16.31 28.73
CA THR A 47 30.84 16.05 30.11
C THR A 47 30.48 14.63 30.54
N TRP A 48 29.24 14.21 30.29
CA TRP A 48 28.77 12.89 30.68
C TRP A 48 29.52 11.77 29.95
N VAL A 49 29.78 11.93 28.65
CA VAL A 49 30.57 10.94 27.89
C VAL A 49 32.01 10.85 28.40
N LYS A 50 32.61 11.95 28.87
CA LYS A 50 33.96 11.91 29.47
C LYS A 50 33.99 11.12 30.78
N GLU A 51 32.92 11.18 31.56
CA GLU A 51 32.82 10.51 32.86
C GLU A 51 32.39 9.04 32.71
N GLU A 52 31.40 8.77 31.84
CA GLU A 52 30.75 7.45 31.73
C GLU A 52 30.45 7.06 30.27
N ALA A 53 31.50 7.00 29.44
CA ALA A 53 31.35 6.67 28.01
C ALA A 53 30.58 5.37 27.73
N SER A 54 30.81 4.32 28.54
CA SER A 54 30.16 3.02 28.38
C SER A 54 28.65 3.11 28.59
N VAL A 55 28.23 3.71 29.70
CA VAL A 55 26.82 3.88 30.07
C VAL A 55 26.10 4.77 29.06
N ALA A 56 26.74 5.87 28.65
CA ALA A 56 26.21 6.78 27.64
C ALA A 56 26.02 6.07 26.28
N GLY A 57 26.94 5.17 25.91
CA GLY A 57 26.84 4.32 24.72
C GLY A 57 25.66 3.34 24.78
N GLU A 58 25.51 2.65 25.90
CA GLU A 58 24.40 1.71 26.14
C GLU A 58 23.05 2.41 26.07
N ILE A 59 22.90 3.55 26.74
CA ILE A 59 21.65 4.33 26.75
C ILE A 59 21.31 4.80 25.34
N ARG A 60 22.28 5.31 24.57
CA ARG A 60 22.06 5.67 23.18
C ARG A 60 21.54 4.49 22.36
N MET A 61 22.14 3.30 22.52
CA MET A 61 21.67 2.10 21.81
C MET A 61 20.26 1.71 22.23
N GLN A 62 19.92 1.83 23.51
CA GLN A 62 18.57 1.59 24.03
C GLN A 62 17.57 2.58 23.43
N ILE A 63 17.90 3.87 23.34
CA ILE A 63 17.06 4.89 22.70
C ILE A 63 16.85 4.55 21.22
N SER A 64 17.92 4.25 20.47
CA SER A 64 17.80 3.84 19.06
C SER A 64 16.91 2.62 18.88
N LYS A 65 17.04 1.61 19.73
CA LYS A 65 16.18 0.42 19.68
C LYS A 65 14.73 0.77 19.99
N PHE A 66 14.48 1.52 21.06
CA PHE A 66 13.15 1.94 21.46
C PHE A 66 12.46 2.77 20.38
N MET A 67 13.16 3.73 19.78
CA MET A 67 12.65 4.54 18.66
C MET A 67 12.23 3.66 17.50
N LYS A 68 13.07 2.70 17.09
CA LYS A 68 12.77 1.78 16.00
C LYS A 68 11.52 0.96 16.30
N ASP A 69 11.50 0.30 17.44
CA ASP A 69 10.42 -0.62 17.82
C ASP A 69 9.08 0.13 17.93
N THR A 70 9.11 1.34 18.48
CA THR A 70 7.94 2.23 18.55
C THR A 70 7.47 2.66 17.17
N LEU A 71 8.37 3.17 16.32
CA LEU A 71 8.01 3.61 14.97
C LEU A 71 7.41 2.49 14.13
N VAL A 72 8.00 1.29 14.19
CA VAL A 72 7.49 0.11 13.47
C VAL A 72 6.10 -0.28 13.98
N LYS A 73 5.91 -0.32 15.30
CA LYS A 73 4.62 -0.66 15.92
C LYS A 73 3.54 0.35 15.56
N GLU A 74 3.77 1.63 15.80
CA GLU A 74 2.79 2.69 15.53
C GLU A 74 2.45 2.78 14.03
N SER A 75 3.44 2.63 13.16
CA SER A 75 3.17 2.56 11.71
C SER A 75 2.29 1.37 11.37
N SER A 76 2.55 0.19 11.94
CA SER A 76 1.75 -1.01 11.68
C SER A 76 0.29 -0.82 12.13
N GLU A 77 0.07 -0.21 13.29
CA GLU A 77 -1.29 0.10 13.76
C GLU A 77 -2.00 1.11 12.85
N LEU A 78 -1.30 2.14 12.35
CA LEU A 78 -1.87 3.07 11.38
C LEU A 78 -2.25 2.36 10.07
N LEU A 79 -1.39 1.48 9.55
CA LEU A 79 -1.69 0.72 8.34
C LEU A 79 -2.92 -0.18 8.51
N ARG A 80 -3.08 -0.76 9.70
CA ARG A 80 -4.25 -1.56 10.04
C ARG A 80 -5.51 -0.71 10.16
N LEU A 81 -5.43 0.44 10.85
CA LEU A 81 -6.55 1.35 11.08
C LEU A 81 -7.15 1.87 9.78
N TYR A 82 -6.31 2.16 8.79
CA TYR A 82 -6.74 2.67 7.49
C TYR A 82 -6.97 1.57 6.45
N GLU A 83 -6.95 0.29 6.85
CA GLU A 83 -7.07 -0.85 5.94
C GLU A 83 -6.13 -0.75 4.73
N ALA A 84 -4.92 -0.20 4.95
CA ALA A 84 -4.00 0.19 3.89
C ALA A 84 -3.61 -1.01 3.02
N ARG A 85 -3.57 -2.21 3.60
CA ARG A 85 -3.34 -3.45 2.87
C ARG A 85 -4.40 -3.67 1.79
N ALA A 86 -5.68 -3.66 2.16
CA ALA A 86 -6.77 -3.88 1.22
C ALA A 86 -6.80 -2.82 0.12
N ALA A 87 -6.61 -1.54 0.49
CA ALA A 87 -6.56 -0.45 -0.47
C ALA A 87 -5.38 -0.55 -1.45
N ILE A 88 -4.18 -0.91 -0.96
CA ILE A 88 -2.99 -1.05 -1.79
C ILE A 88 -3.06 -2.32 -2.66
N ASP A 89 -3.62 -3.41 -2.14
CA ASP A 89 -3.81 -4.65 -2.89
C ASP A 89 -4.83 -4.44 -4.03
N ALA A 90 -5.96 -3.77 -3.77
CA ALA A 90 -6.93 -3.38 -4.80
C ALA A 90 -6.33 -2.45 -5.87
N LEU A 91 -5.45 -1.54 -5.47
CA LEU A 91 -4.70 -0.71 -6.42
C LEU A 91 -3.75 -1.54 -7.29
N ASP A 92 -3.07 -2.53 -6.70
CA ASP A 92 -2.17 -3.41 -7.47
C ASP A 92 -2.95 -4.24 -8.48
N GLU A 93 -4.11 -4.79 -8.08
CA GLU A 93 -5.03 -5.51 -8.95
C GLU A 93 -5.50 -4.64 -10.13
N ALA A 94 -5.97 -3.41 -9.86
CA ALA A 94 -6.40 -2.48 -10.90
C ALA A 94 -5.28 -2.17 -11.91
N ILE A 95 -4.03 -2.04 -11.44
CA ILE A 95 -2.87 -1.80 -12.30
C ILE A 95 -2.52 -3.05 -13.12
N VAL A 96 -2.59 -4.24 -12.53
CA VAL A 96 -2.35 -5.50 -13.24
C VAL A 96 -3.38 -5.68 -14.35
N GLU A 97 -4.65 -5.46 -14.05
CA GLU A 97 -5.74 -5.53 -15.01
C GLU A 97 -5.60 -4.49 -16.13
N ALA A 98 -5.26 -3.24 -15.79
CA ALA A 98 -5.02 -2.20 -16.79
C ALA A 98 -3.86 -2.54 -17.73
N LYS A 99 -2.77 -3.12 -17.21
CA LYS A 99 -1.64 -3.59 -18.03
C LYS A 99 -2.02 -4.76 -18.91
N LYS A 100 -2.85 -5.68 -18.42
CA LYS A 100 -3.35 -6.80 -19.20
C LYS A 100 -4.19 -6.29 -20.37
N ARG A 101 -5.12 -5.36 -20.13
CA ARG A 101 -5.90 -4.70 -21.18
C ARG A 101 -5.02 -4.01 -22.19
N GLN A 102 -4.01 -3.26 -21.76
CA GLN A 102 -3.08 -2.61 -22.68
C GLN A 102 -2.38 -3.60 -23.64
N VAL A 103 -2.04 -4.80 -23.16
CA VAL A 103 -1.42 -5.84 -23.99
C VAL A 103 -2.45 -6.52 -24.91
N GLU A 104 -3.69 -6.69 -24.46
CA GLU A 104 -4.79 -7.28 -25.24
C GLU A 104 -5.37 -6.30 -26.28
N GLU A 105 -5.38 -5.00 -25.97
CA GLU A 105 -5.90 -3.87 -26.77
C GLU A 105 -4.91 -3.29 -27.77
N ASP A 106 -3.71 -3.87 -27.96
CA ASP A 106 -2.90 -3.61 -29.17
C ASP A 106 -3.66 -3.98 -30.47
N ASN A 107 -4.90 -4.51 -30.38
CA ASN A 107 -5.87 -4.69 -31.47
C ASN A 107 -7.13 -3.76 -31.43
N GLY A 108 -7.30 -2.89 -30.42
CA GLY A 108 -8.53 -2.12 -30.21
C GLY A 108 -8.26 -0.72 -29.64
N ASN A 109 -8.58 0.31 -30.42
CA ASN A 109 -8.29 1.73 -30.16
C ASN A 109 -9.13 2.37 -29.04
N HIS A 110 -9.29 1.72 -27.88
CA HIS A 110 -10.00 2.29 -26.72
C HIS A 110 -9.03 3.15 -25.90
N LYS A 111 -9.23 4.47 -25.94
CA LYS A 111 -8.43 5.42 -25.17
C LYS A 111 -8.97 5.48 -23.75
N ASP A 112 -8.10 5.43 -22.74
CA ASP A 112 -8.50 5.69 -21.36
C ASP A 112 -9.12 7.10 -21.25
N GLU A 113 -10.41 7.14 -20.91
CA GLU A 113 -11.20 8.37 -20.82
C GLU A 113 -11.31 8.90 -19.39
N TRP A 114 -10.65 8.28 -18.41
CA TRP A 114 -10.72 8.72 -17.03
C TRP A 114 -10.22 10.17 -16.87
N LYS A 115 -11.01 10.99 -16.17
CA LYS A 115 -10.70 12.39 -15.85
C LYS A 115 -11.11 12.68 -14.40
N PRO A 116 -10.37 13.56 -13.69
CA PRO A 116 -10.69 13.91 -12.31
C PRO A 116 -12.06 14.61 -12.19
N ASP A 117 -12.42 15.46 -13.16
CA ASP A 117 -13.67 16.23 -13.17
C ASP A 117 -14.74 15.57 -14.04
N ILE A 118 -14.93 14.26 -13.89
CA ILE A 118 -15.99 13.56 -14.61
C ILE A 118 -17.36 14.01 -14.08
N ASP A 119 -18.27 14.37 -14.99
CA ASP A 119 -19.64 14.72 -14.61
C ASP A 119 -20.29 13.54 -13.85
N PRO A 120 -20.98 13.76 -12.71
CA PRO A 120 -21.57 12.68 -11.92
C PRO A 120 -22.49 11.77 -12.73
N ARG A 121 -23.22 12.29 -13.73
CA ARG A 121 -24.08 11.47 -14.59
C ARG A 121 -23.24 10.56 -15.49
N THR A 122 -22.12 11.05 -16.00
CA THR A 122 -21.18 10.24 -16.78
C THR A 122 -20.55 9.16 -15.92
N ALA A 123 -20.16 9.44 -14.68
CA ALA A 123 -19.63 8.44 -13.76
C ALA A 123 -20.65 7.34 -13.43
N VAL A 124 -21.92 7.71 -13.21
CA VAL A 124 -23.01 6.74 -13.01
C VAL A 124 -23.22 5.90 -14.27
N ARG A 125 -23.29 6.53 -15.44
CA ARG A 125 -23.47 5.82 -16.72
C ARG A 125 -22.33 4.84 -17.00
N ALA A 126 -21.08 5.21 -16.73
CA ALA A 126 -19.93 4.32 -16.91
C ALA A 126 -20.05 3.01 -16.10
N ARG A 127 -20.74 3.05 -14.95
CA ARG A 127 -21.00 1.85 -14.14
C ARG A 127 -22.25 1.08 -14.57
N VAL A 128 -23.28 1.79 -15.05
CA VAL A 128 -24.60 1.20 -15.34
C VAL A 128 -24.68 0.65 -16.77
N MET A 129 -24.03 1.29 -17.74
CA MET A 129 -24.06 0.89 -19.15
C MET A 129 -23.64 -0.56 -19.38
N PRO A 130 -22.54 -1.08 -18.80
CA PRO A 130 -22.15 -2.48 -19.01
C PRO A 130 -23.20 -3.49 -18.50
N VAL A 131 -23.92 -3.14 -17.43
CA VAL A 131 -25.01 -3.97 -16.91
C VAL A 131 -26.19 -3.95 -17.88
N LEU A 132 -26.59 -2.77 -18.35
CA LEU A 132 -27.70 -2.64 -19.30
C LEU A 132 -27.42 -3.32 -20.64
N GLU A 133 -26.18 -3.24 -21.13
CA GLU A 133 -25.76 -3.92 -22.37
C GLU A 133 -25.80 -5.44 -22.22
N LYS A 134 -25.41 -5.97 -21.05
CA LYS A 134 -25.52 -7.40 -20.76
C LYS A 134 -26.99 -7.86 -20.73
N GLU A 135 -27.85 -7.16 -20.00
CA GLU A 135 -29.28 -7.48 -19.93
C GLU A 135 -29.96 -7.37 -21.30
N GLN A 136 -29.59 -6.36 -22.10
CA GLN A 136 -30.07 -6.22 -23.47
C GLN A 136 -29.67 -7.43 -24.34
N ALA A 137 -28.42 -7.88 -24.24
CA ALA A 137 -27.94 -9.04 -24.99
C ALA A 137 -28.65 -10.34 -24.58
N GLU A 138 -28.95 -10.51 -23.28
CA GLU A 138 -29.72 -11.65 -22.76
C GLU A 138 -31.16 -11.62 -23.29
N LEU A 139 -31.84 -10.48 -23.20
CA LEU A 139 -33.21 -10.32 -23.72
C LEU A 139 -33.30 -10.52 -25.23
N GLN A 140 -32.31 -10.04 -25.98
CA GLN A 140 -32.28 -10.24 -27.44
C GLN A 140 -32.14 -11.73 -27.77
N LYS A 141 -31.31 -12.46 -27.02
CA LYS A 141 -31.15 -13.91 -27.19
C LYS A 141 -32.46 -14.66 -26.91
N GLU A 142 -33.17 -14.30 -25.84
CA GLU A 142 -34.47 -14.89 -25.52
C GLU A 142 -35.51 -14.61 -26.63
N LEU A 143 -35.50 -13.38 -27.18
CA LEU A 143 -36.40 -13.01 -28.28
C LEU A 143 -36.11 -13.84 -29.54
N ASP A 144 -34.83 -14.02 -29.88
CA ASP A 144 -34.42 -14.80 -31.05
C ASP A 144 -34.79 -16.29 -30.88
N GLU A 145 -34.69 -16.84 -29.66
CA GLU A 145 -35.12 -18.21 -29.34
C GLU A 145 -36.64 -18.39 -29.38
N ALA A 146 -37.42 -17.38 -28.97
CA ALA A 146 -38.89 -17.41 -28.98
C ALA A 146 -39.50 -17.12 -30.36
N SER A 147 -38.72 -16.60 -31.31
CA SER A 147 -39.16 -16.24 -32.65
C SER A 147 -38.89 -17.33 -33.71
N ILE A 148 -38.51 -18.54 -33.27
CA ILE A 148 -38.40 -19.80 -34.04
C ILE A 148 -39.63 -20.68 -33.75
#